data_AF-A0A7J7M1Y9-F1
#
_entry.id   AF-A0A7J7M1Y9-F1
#
_cell.length_a   1.000
_cell.length_b   1.000
_cell.length_c   1.000
_cell.angle_alpha   90.00
_cell.angle_beta   90.00
_cell.angle_gamma   90.00
#
_symmetry.space_group_name_H-M   'P 1'
#
loop_
_entity.id
_entity.type
_entity.pdbx_description
1 polymer ?
#
loop_
_entity_poly.entity_id
_entity_poly.type
_entity_poly.pdbx_seq_one_letter_code
_entity_poly.pdbx_strand_id
1 'polypeptide(L)'
;MALEVCSKAAAGAPDVLGDCPFTQRVLLTLEEKKVPYTMHLIDVDNKPQWFLDVNPEGKVPVIKIGERWVPDSDVITQIIEEKYPDPSLATPPESTSV
;
A
#
# COMPACT_ATOMS: atom_id res chain seq x y z
N MET A 1 7.85 -10.30 10.77
CA MET A 1 8.30 -8.95 10.34
C MET A 1 7.06 -8.17 9.93
N ALA A 2 6.80 -7.02 10.55
CA ALA A 2 5.65 -6.19 10.21
C ALA A 2 5.84 -5.57 8.82
N LEU A 3 4.77 -5.49 8.03
CA LEU A 3 4.79 -4.76 6.77
C LEU A 3 4.80 -3.26 7.05
N GLU A 4 5.43 -2.46 6.21
CA GLU A 4 5.39 -1.00 6.30
C GLU A 4 4.72 -0.44 5.04
N VAL A 5 3.74 0.45 5.15
CA VAL A 5 3.02 1.01 4.00
C VAL A 5 3.11 2.54 3.99
N CYS A 6 3.66 3.09 2.92
CA CYS A 6 3.69 4.51 2.63
C CYS A 6 2.37 4.92 1.95
N SER A 7 1.59 5.72 2.65
CA SER A 7 0.24 6.15 2.28
C SER A 7 0.22 7.66 2.01
N LYS A 8 -0.66 8.13 1.12
CA LYS A 8 -0.85 9.57 0.92
C LYS A 8 -1.38 10.22 2.21
N ALA A 9 -0.76 11.29 2.67
CA ALA A 9 -1.31 12.17 3.70
C ALA A 9 -2.35 13.16 3.11
N ALA A 10 -3.28 13.64 3.92
CA ALA A 10 -4.25 14.64 3.49
C ALA A 10 -3.57 15.98 3.18
N ALA A 11 -4.03 16.66 2.14
CA ALA A 11 -3.49 17.98 1.76
C ALA A 11 -3.70 18.99 2.89
N GLY A 12 -2.61 19.58 3.37
CA GLY A 12 -2.62 20.53 4.50
C GLY A 12 -2.80 19.91 5.89
N ALA A 13 -2.86 18.57 6.00
CA ALA A 13 -2.96 17.84 7.26
C ALA A 13 -2.09 16.55 7.20
N PRO A 14 -0.76 16.67 7.40
CA PRO A 14 0.21 15.58 7.15
C PRO A 14 0.06 14.39 8.11
N ASP A 15 -0.64 14.57 9.23
CA ASP A 15 -0.97 13.56 10.24
C ASP A 15 -2.30 12.84 9.99
N VAL A 16 -3.01 13.20 8.92
CA VAL A 16 -4.30 12.61 8.55
C VAL A 16 -4.16 11.79 7.26
N LEU A 17 -4.84 10.64 7.19
CA LEU A 17 -4.88 9.82 5.98
C LEU A 17 -5.56 10.59 4.83
N GLY A 18 -4.90 10.60 3.68
CA GLY A 18 -5.36 11.27 2.47
C GLY A 18 -6.34 10.45 1.63
N ASP A 19 -6.62 10.99 0.45
CA ASP A 19 -7.68 10.57 -0.48
C ASP A 19 -7.19 9.68 -1.63
N CYS A 20 -6.06 8.99 -1.50
CA CYS A 20 -5.51 8.17 -2.57
C CYS A 20 -6.27 6.82 -2.68
N PRO A 21 -7.03 6.54 -3.75
CA PRO A 21 -7.79 5.30 -3.88
C PRO A 21 -6.88 4.07 -4.01
N PHE A 22 -5.71 4.22 -4.62
CA PHE A 22 -4.71 3.14 -4.74
C PHE A 22 -4.13 2.77 -3.36
N THR A 23 -3.91 3.76 -2.50
CA THR A 23 -3.53 3.53 -1.09
C THR A 23 -4.66 2.81 -0.35
N GLN A 24 -5.89 3.31 -0.47
CA GLN A 24 -7.05 2.71 0.17
C GLN A 24 -7.24 1.24 -0.22
N ARG A 25 -7.03 0.90 -1.50
CA ARG A 25 -7.04 -0.49 -1.96
C ARG A 25 -6.05 -1.37 -1.19
N VAL A 26 -4.80 -0.95 -1.06
CA VAL A 26 -3.77 -1.70 -0.31
C VAL A 26 -4.14 -1.83 1.17
N LEU A 27 -4.61 -0.75 1.79
CA LEU A 27 -5.03 -0.76 3.19
C LEU A 27 -6.20 -1.73 3.41
N LEU A 28 -7.24 -1.67 2.58
CA LEU A 28 -8.38 -2.60 2.65
C LEU A 28 -7.94 -4.06 2.50
N THR A 29 -7.04 -4.36 1.55
CA THR A 29 -6.50 -5.72 1.40
C THR A 29 -5.79 -6.20 2.66
N LEU A 30 -5.00 -5.34 3.31
CA LEU A 30 -4.30 -5.68 4.56
C LEU A 30 -5.27 -5.88 5.72
N GLU A 31 -6.29 -5.01 5.85
CA GLU A 31 -7.32 -5.09 6.90
C GLU A 31 -8.19 -6.35 6.76
N GLU A 32 -8.72 -6.63 5.56
CA GLU A 32 -9.56 -7.82 5.30
C GLU A 32 -8.80 -9.12 5.58
N LYS A 33 -7.50 -9.15 5.26
CA LYS A 33 -6.62 -10.28 5.58
C LYS A 33 -6.07 -10.27 7.00
N LYS A 34 -6.38 -9.24 7.79
CA LYS A 34 -5.91 -9.06 9.18
C LYS A 34 -4.39 -9.13 9.31
N VAL A 35 -3.68 -8.62 8.31
CA VAL A 35 -2.21 -8.61 8.29
C VAL A 35 -1.74 -7.36 9.04
N PRO A 36 -0.93 -7.49 10.10
CA PRO A 36 -0.43 -6.31 10.82
C PRO A 36 0.58 -5.53 9.98
N TYR A 37 0.43 -4.21 9.96
CA TYR A 37 1.32 -3.29 9.25
C TYR A 37 1.53 -1.99 10.05
N THR A 38 2.56 -1.24 9.67
CA THR A 38 2.81 0.14 10.13
C THR A 38 2.58 1.08 8.96
N MET A 39 1.84 2.17 9.20
CA MET A 39 1.53 3.17 8.18
C MET A 39 2.46 4.37 8.32
N HIS A 40 3.06 4.78 7.21
CA HIS A 40 3.81 6.02 7.08
C HIS A 40 2.98 6.98 6.22
N LEU A 41 2.55 8.11 6.78
CA LEU A 41 1.86 9.15 6.03
C LEU A 41 2.88 10.02 5.30
N ILE A 42 2.74 10.08 3.98
CA ILE A 42 3.62 10.84 3.09
C ILE A 42 2.87 12.05 2.57
N ASP A 43 3.31 13.23 2.97
CA ASP A 43 2.96 14.48 2.30
C ASP A 43 3.59 14.47 0.89
N VAL A 44 2.74 14.41 -0.13
CA VAL A 44 3.19 14.33 -1.53
C VAL A 44 3.67 15.67 -2.08
N ASP A 45 3.29 16.79 -1.44
CA ASP A 45 3.78 18.12 -1.79
C ASP A 45 5.13 18.40 -1.12
N ASN A 46 5.38 17.77 0.03
CA ASN A 46 6.64 17.86 0.77
C ASN A 46 7.21 16.48 1.14
N LYS A 47 7.68 15.75 0.12
CA LYS A 47 8.15 14.36 0.26
C LYS A 47 9.41 14.29 1.14
N PRO A 48 9.44 13.42 2.17
CA PRO A 48 10.63 13.27 3.00
C PRO A 48 11.75 12.56 2.23
N GLN A 49 13.00 12.95 2.49
CA GLN A 49 14.16 12.44 1.73
C GLN A 49 14.28 10.92 1.80
N TRP A 50 14.09 10.32 2.98
CA TRP A 50 14.17 8.87 3.17
C TRP A 50 13.18 8.11 2.27
N PHE A 51 12.02 8.71 1.96
CA PHE A 51 11.03 8.10 1.08
C PHE A 51 11.49 8.13 -0.38
N LEU A 52 12.14 9.21 -0.80
CA LEU A 52 12.72 9.33 -2.14
C LEU A 52 13.94 8.43 -2.32
N ASP A 53 14.72 8.20 -1.26
CA ASP A 53 15.87 7.29 -1.29
C ASP A 53 15.45 5.84 -1.57
N VAL A 54 14.27 5.43 -1.08
CA VAL A 54 13.72 4.08 -1.28
C VAL A 54 12.77 3.98 -2.47
N ASN A 55 12.15 5.09 -2.86
CA ASN A 55 11.22 5.19 -3.98
C ASN A 55 11.44 6.51 -4.76
N PRO A 56 12.41 6.55 -5.68
CA PRO A 56 12.77 7.76 -6.42
C PRO A 56 11.63 8.37 -7.25
N GLU A 57 10.64 7.56 -7.64
CA GLU A 57 9.44 8.05 -8.34
C GLU A 57 8.54 8.91 -7.45
N GLY A 58 8.65 8.79 -6.13
CA GLY A 58 7.88 9.57 -5.16
C GLY A 58 6.37 9.33 -5.21
N LYS A 59 5.91 8.23 -5.81
CA LYS A 59 4.50 7.82 -5.91
C LYS A 59 4.09 6.97 -4.72
N VAL A 60 2.82 7.04 -4.35
CA VAL A 60 2.17 6.21 -3.32
C VAL A 60 1.00 5.44 -3.93
N PRO A 61 0.65 4.24 -3.43
CA PRO A 61 1.26 3.55 -2.29
C PRO A 61 2.60 2.88 -2.61
N VAL A 62 3.41 2.65 -1.57
CA VAL A 62 4.58 1.77 -1.61
C VAL A 62 4.55 0.92 -0.34
N ILE A 63 4.79 -0.38 -0.46
CA ILE A 63 4.87 -1.28 0.70
C ILE A 63 6.29 -1.84 0.84
N LYS A 64 6.76 -2.02 2.07
CA LYS A 64 7.99 -2.73 2.38
C LYS A 64 7.66 -4.17 2.75
N ILE A 65 8.18 -5.11 1.96
CA ILE A 65 8.06 -6.55 2.21
C ILE A 65 9.47 -7.13 2.38
N GLY A 66 9.82 -7.45 3.63
CA GLY A 66 11.21 -7.76 3.97
C GLY A 66 12.09 -6.53 3.79
N GLU A 67 13.09 -6.63 2.92
CA GLU A 67 14.03 -5.54 2.62
C GLU A 67 13.72 -4.77 1.33
N ARG A 68 12.61 -5.11 0.65
CA ARG A 68 12.26 -4.51 -0.64
C ARG A 68 11.05 -3.59 -0.52
N TRP A 69 11.17 -2.42 -1.13
CA TRP A 69 10.06 -1.49 -1.35
C TRP A 69 9.43 -1.78 -2.70
N VAL A 70 8.12 -2.01 -2.70
CA VAL A 70 7.33 -2.39 -3.88
C VAL A 70 6.27 -1.32 -4.12
N PRO A 71 6.33 -0.60 -5.27
CA PRO A 71 5.28 0.31 -5.69
C PRO A 71 4.16 -0.44 -6.42
N ASP A 72 3.16 0.30 -6.89
CA ASP A 72 2.01 -0.17 -7.68
C ASP A 72 0.99 -0.99 -6.87
N SER A 73 -0.21 -0.46 -6.69
CA SER A 73 -1.25 -1.12 -5.90
C SER A 73 -1.68 -2.48 -6.46
N ASP A 74 -1.64 -2.67 -7.78
CA ASP A 74 -1.99 -3.97 -8.38
C ASP A 74 -0.96 -5.02 -7.97
N VAL A 75 0.31 -4.71 -8.16
CA VAL A 75 1.44 -5.59 -7.79
C VAL A 75 1.45 -5.85 -6.28
N ILE A 76 1.27 -4.81 -5.47
CA ILE A 76 1.22 -4.92 -4.01
C ILE A 76 0.12 -5.90 -3.58
N THR A 77 -1.11 -5.72 -4.08
CA THR A 77 -2.23 -6.59 -3.69
C THR A 77 -2.05 -8.03 -4.15
N GLN A 78 -1.45 -8.26 -5.32
CA GLN A 78 -1.12 -9.61 -5.79
C GLN A 78 -0.09 -10.28 -4.87
N ILE A 79 0.98 -9.59 -4.49
CA ILE A 79 1.99 -10.16 -3.57
C ILE A 79 1.38 -10.45 -2.19
N ILE A 80 0.48 -9.58 -1.71
CA ILE A 80 -0.24 -9.82 -0.45
C ILE A 80 -1.14 -11.06 -0.57
N GLU A 81 -1.87 -11.23 -1.67
CA GLU A 81 -2.71 -12.41 -1.93
C GLU A 81 -1.86 -13.70 -1.95
N GLU A 82 -0.72 -13.70 -2.63
CA GLU A 82 0.18 -14.85 -2.70
C GLU A 82 0.79 -15.20 -1.34
N LYS A 83 1.19 -14.19 -0.56
CA LYS A 83 1.87 -14.39 0.74
C LYS A 83 0.90 -14.72 1.87
N TYR A 84 -0.33 -14.23 1.79
CA TYR A 84 -1.40 -14.42 2.78
C TYR A 84 -2.67 -14.88 2.05
N PRO A 85 -2.73 -16.16 1.64
CA PRO A 85 -3.80 -16.67 0.77
C PRO A 85 -5.18 -16.76 1.45
N ASP A 86 -5.24 -16.74 2.78
CA ASP A 86 -6.47 -16.89 3.54
C ASP A 86 -6.79 -15.62 4.37
N PRO A 87 -8.01 -15.06 4.27
CA PRO A 87 -9.06 -15.38 3.29
C PRO A 87 -8.64 -14.94 1.87
N SER A 88 -9.08 -15.68 0.84
CA SER A 88 -8.81 -15.28 -0.54
C SER A 88 -9.66 -14.07 -0.92
N LEU A 89 -9.02 -13.08 -1.53
CA LEU A 89 -9.67 -11.87 -2.07
C LEU A 89 -9.59 -11.84 -3.61
N ALA A 90 -9.08 -12.90 -4.24
CA ALA A 90 -9.07 -13.02 -5.69
C ALA A 90 -10.50 -12.98 -6.24
N THR A 91 -10.68 -12.29 -7.37
CA THR A 91 -11.97 -12.29 -8.08
C THR A 91 -12.28 -13.73 -8.52
N PRO A 92 -13.44 -14.28 -8.14
CA PRO A 92 -13.83 -15.62 -8.57
C PRO A 92 -13.87 -15.71 -10.10
N PRO A 93 -13.45 -16.84 -10.71
CA PRO A 93 -13.41 -17.00 -12.16
C PRO A 93 -14.76 -16.72 -12.85
N GLU A 94 -15.87 -16.98 -12.18
CA GLU A 94 -17.22 -16.72 -12.67
C GLU A 94 -17.58 -15.22 -12.77
N SER A 95 -16.78 -14.35 -12.12
CA SER A 95 -17.02 -12.90 -12.03
C SER A 95 -15.94 -12.06 -12.73
N THR A 96 -14.95 -12.69 -13.37
CA THR A 96 -13.93 -11.95 -14.14
C THR A 96 -14.53 -11.43 -15.44
N SER A 97 -14.77 -10.13 -15.51
CA SER A 97 -15.07 -9.44 -16.77
C SER A 97 -13.75 -9.01 -17.41
N VAL A 98 -13.46 -9.51 -18.61
CA VAL A 98 -12.30 -9.13 -19.43
C VAL A 98 -12.49 -7.72 -20.00
#